data_AF-A0A832EXK7-F1
#
_entry.id   AF-A0A832EXK7-F1
#
_cell.length_a   1.000
_cell.length_b   1.000
_cell.length_c   1.000
_cell.angle_alpha   90.00
_cell.angle_beta   90.00
_cell.angle_gamma   90.00
#
_symmetry.space_group_name_H-M   'P 1'
#
loop_
_entity.id
_entity.type
_entity.pdbx_description
1 polymer ?
#
loop_
_entity_poly.entity_id
_entity_poly.type
_entity_poly.pdbx_seq_one_letter_code
_entity_poly.pdbx_strand_id
1 'polypeptide(L)' 'MEDGNYFQELKIKMDKYVHLVYRVTKSFPKEELYGTVSQLRRATLSVVLNYIEGFARAANRLSS' A
#
# COMPACT_ATOMS: atom_id res chain seq x y z
N MET A 1 -9.07 -19.72 -15.52
CA MET A 1 -8.20 -18.85 -14.72
C MET A 1 -8.52 -17.43 -15.11
N GLU A 2 -9.28 -16.71 -14.29
CA GLU A 2 -9.66 -15.30 -14.53
C GLU A 2 -8.47 -14.38 -14.25
N ASP A 3 -7.43 -14.44 -15.09
CA ASP A 3 -6.21 -13.63 -14.90
C ASP A 3 -6.42 -12.14 -15.20
N GLY A 4 -7.54 -11.75 -15.82
CA GLY A 4 -7.80 -10.37 -16.24
C GLY A 4 -8.08 -9.38 -15.10
N ASN A 5 -8.45 -9.85 -13.90
CA ASN A 5 -8.94 -8.96 -12.82
C ASN A 5 -8.03 -8.90 -11.58
N TYR A 6 -7.06 -9.82 -11.44
CA TYR A 6 -6.26 -9.92 -10.21
C TYR A 6 -5.47 -8.63 -9.88
N PHE A 7 -4.85 -8.01 -10.89
CA PHE A 7 -4.10 -6.76 -10.71
C PHE A 7 -4.99 -5.61 -10.24
N GLN A 8 -6.18 -5.50 -10.82
CA GLN A 8 -7.14 -4.46 -10.48
C GLN A 8 -7.72 -4.67 -9.09
N GLU A 9 -8.06 -5.91 -8.74
CA GLU A 9 -8.48 -6.27 -7.39
C GLU A 9 -7.42 -5.96 -6.34
N LEU A 10 -6.15 -6.30 -6.63
CA LEU A 10 -5.07 -6.05 -5.70
C LEU A 10 -4.81 -4.55 -5.52
N LYS A 11 -4.90 -3.76 -6.59
CA LYS A 11 -4.86 -2.29 -6.54
C LYS A 11 -5.96 -1.73 -5.64
N ILE A 12 -7.20 -2.22 -5.78
CA ILE A 12 -8.33 -1.82 -4.93
C ILE A 12 -8.10 -2.22 -3.47
N LYS A 13 -7.56 -3.42 -3.20
CA LYS A 13 -7.23 -3.88 -1.85
C LYS A 13 -6.17 -3.01 -1.19
N MET A 14 -5.10 -2.65 -1.92
CA MET A 14 -4.05 -1.76 -1.42
C MET A 14 -4.57 -0.35 -1.10
N ASP A 15 -5.40 0.23 -1.96
CA ASP A 15 -6.03 1.53 -1.73
C ASP A 15 -6.90 1.52 -0.45
N LYS A 16 -7.77 0.50 -0.33
CA LYS A 16 -8.59 0.30 0.88
C LYS A 16 -7.74 0.12 2.13
N TYR A 17 -6.63 -0.61 2.05
CA TYR A 17 -5.73 -0.83 3.17
C TYR A 17 -5.07 0.45 3.65
N VAL A 18 -4.57 1.29 2.74
CA VAL A 18 -4.01 2.61 3.08
C VAL A 18 -5.06 3.47 3.78
N HIS A 19 -6.26 3.57 3.20
CA HIS A 19 -7.35 4.34 3.80
C HIS A 19 -7.78 3.82 5.18
N LEU A 20 -7.78 2.50 5.37
CA LEU A 20 -8.05 1.88 6.67
C LEU A 20 -7.01 2.27 7.71
N VAL A 21 -5.71 2.17 7.39
CA VAL A 21 -4.64 2.55 8.32
C VAL A 21 -4.72 4.04 8.68
N TYR A 22 -4.94 4.91 7.69
CA TYR A 22 -5.12 6.34 7.96
C TYR A 22 -6.35 6.62 8.84
N ARG A 23 -7.45 5.88 8.63
CA ARG A 23 -8.68 6.01 9.44
C ARG A 23 -8.47 5.53 10.87
N VAL A 24 -7.88 4.36 11.06
CA VAL A 24 -7.63 3.78 12.40
C VAL A 24 -6.64 4.64 13.17
N THR A 25 -5.56 5.09 12.53
CA THR A 25 -4.56 5.94 13.20
C THR A 25 -5.07 7.35 13.54
N LYS A 26 -6.23 7.79 13.04
CA LYS A 26 -6.83 9.08 13.45
C LYS A 26 -7.38 9.06 14.88
N SER A 27 -7.73 7.89 15.42
CA SER A 27 -8.25 7.78 16.78
C SER A 27 -7.14 7.62 17.84
N PHE A 28 -5.88 7.65 17.43
CA PHE A 28 -4.75 7.49 18.33
C PHE A 28 -4.53 8.80 19.13
N PRO A 29 -3.97 8.73 20.34
CA PRO A 29 -3.60 9.91 21.11
C PRO A 29 -2.65 10.84 20.34
N LYS A 30 -2.71 12.15 20.60
CA LYS A 30 -1.93 13.14 19.84
C LYS A 30 -0.42 12.97 20.04
N GLU A 31 -0.01 12.49 21.21
CA GLU A 31 1.36 12.14 21.58
C GLU A 31 1.96 11.05 20.67
N GLU A 32 1.13 10.17 20.09
CA GLU A 32 1.56 9.10 19.19
C GLU A 32 1.70 9.55 17.72
N LEU A 33 1.34 10.79 17.39
CA LEU A 33 1.29 11.29 16.01
C LEU A 33 2.64 11.13 15.29
N TYR A 34 3.73 11.46 15.98
CA TYR A 34 5.10 11.36 15.45
C TYR A 34 5.75 10.01 15.78
N GLY A 35 5.23 9.26 16.74
CA GLY A 35 5.64 7.91 17.10
C GLY A 35 4.91 6.86 16.25
N THR A 36 4.00 6.12 16.90
CA THR A 36 3.33 4.95 16.31
C THR A 36 2.53 5.28 15.05
N VAL A 37 1.83 6.42 15.02
CA VAL A 37 1.03 6.84 13.84
C VAL A 37 1.93 7.05 12.63
N SER A 38 3.06 7.73 12.79
CA SER A 38 3.98 8.01 11.69
C SER A 38 4.62 6.72 11.15
N GLN A 39 4.98 5.80 12.04
CA GLN A 39 5.55 4.51 11.68
C GLN A 39 4.56 3.62 10.91
N LEU A 40 3.32 3.49 11.41
CA LEU A 40 2.28 2.69 10.75
C LEU A 40 1.95 3.20 9.35
N ARG A 41 1.82 4.52 9.17
CA ARG A 41 1.55 5.13 7.86
C ARG A 41 2.70 4.94 6.89
N ARG A 42 3.95 5.12 7.33
CA ARG A 42 5.14 4.88 6.50
C ARG A 42 5.30 3.41 6.11
N ALA A 43 5.13 2.49 7.06
CA ALA A 43 5.21 1.05 6.78
C ALA A 43 4.14 0.62 5.76
N THR A 44 2.91 1.11 5.93
CA THR A 44 1.81 0.85 4.99
C THR A 44 2.11 1.35 3.58
N LEU A 45 2.58 2.58 3.45
CA LEU A 45 3.00 3.14 2.15
C LEU A 45 4.17 2.36 1.54
N SER A 46 5.13 1.92 2.35
CA SER A 46 6.27 1.14 1.89
C SER A 46 5.83 -0.18 1.24
N VAL A 47 4.83 -0.89 1.79
CA VAL A 47 4.29 -2.12 1.18
C VAL A 47 3.71 -1.84 -0.21
N VAL A 48 2.91 -0.77 -0.35
CA VAL A 48 2.29 -0.40 -1.62
C VAL A 48 3.34 0.01 -2.66
N LEU A 49 4.34 0.81 -2.26
CA LEU A 49 5.41 1.25 -3.15
C LEU A 49 6.26 0.08 -3.63
N ASN A 50 6.66 -0.83 -2.73
CA ASN A 50 7.43 -2.03 -3.10
C ASN A 50 6.70 -2.90 -4.13
N TYR A 51 5.37 -3.03 -4.00
CA TYR A 51 4.57 -3.74 -4.98
C TYR A 51 4.56 -3.04 -6.35
N ILE A 52 4.31 -1.73 -6.39
CA ILE A 52 4.27 -0.94 -7.63
C ILE A 52 5.61 -0.99 -8.35
N GLU A 53 6.70 -0.81 -7.60
CA GLU A 53 8.05 -0.89 -8.15
C GLU A 53 8.38 -2.29 -8.68
N GLY A 54 8.04 -3.34 -7.93
CA GLY A 54 8.22 -4.73 -8.36
C GLY A 54 7.47 -5.02 -9.66
N PHE A 55 6.24 -4.54 -9.77
CA PHE A 55 5.43 -4.66 -10.98
C PHE A 55 6.04 -3.89 -12.16
N ALA A 56 6.46 -2.64 -11.95
CA ALA A 56 7.11 -1.85 -13.00
C ALA A 56 8.42 -2.49 -13.49
N ARG A 57 9.21 -3.10 -12.59
CA ARG A 57 10.41 -3.86 -12.95
C ARG A 57 10.09 -5.09 -13.80
N ALA A 58 9.04 -5.84 -13.45
CA ALA A 58 8.62 -7.00 -14.22
C ALA A 58 8.15 -6.62 -15.64
N ALA A 59 7.40 -5.53 -15.77
CA ALA A 59 6.96 -5.01 -17.06
C ALA A 59 8.14 -4.63 -17.97
N ASN A 60 9.13 -3.91 -17.42
CA ASN A 60 10.33 -3.51 -18.18
C ASN A 60 11.17 -4.68 -18.69
N ARG A 61 11.17 -5.83 -17.98
CA ARG A 61 11.92 -7.04 -18.37
C ARG A 61 11.25 -7.83 -19.49
N LEU A 62 9.94 -7.68 -19.68
CA LEU A 62 9.18 -8.33 -20.74
C LEU A 62 9.26 -7.56 -22.08
N SER A 63 9.67 -6.30 -22.03
CA SER A 63 9.85 -5.42 -23.20
C SER A 63 11.29 -5.33 -23.73
N SER A 64 12.22 -6.09 -23.14
CA SER A 64 13.63 -6.20 -23.52
C SER A 64 13.95 -7.59 -24.06
#